data_AF-A0A1F9I7N6-F1
#
_entry.id   AF-A0A1F9I7N6-F1
#
_cell.length_a   1.000
_cell.length_b   1.000
_cell.length_c   1.000
_cell.angle_alpha   90.00
_cell.angle_beta   90.00
_cell.angle_gamma   90.00
#
_symmetry.space_group_name_H-M   'P 1'
#
loop_
_entity.id
_entity.type
_entity.pdbx_description
1 polymer ?
#
loop_
_entity_poly.entity_id
_entity_poly.type
_entity_poly.pdbx_seq_one_letter_code
_entity_poly.pdbx_strand_id
1 'polypeptide(L)'
;MPEILKSSEIRSMVPTKKRTKFAFLRRKVLSSIDTLTFGTNVHLGNVGLLGKQLRPSKNRNFREEHMNTLHEGNRMDRRDFFVKGAALAGAVILPSLAARADPAGSTVQLAQAGGGASARAGAAVTVKSVDRLVGTAISYAYAVKAGPWIFLNGHEAYDFEHGLAPEVEGPPGHRLSGRPPLRREADYILQRMRRILKEFGADLGNAVRVDQYYTMGPAVSAYHLARFAEFGQFIPPSTSIIMERCFTARTNTHTSLLAVVPGPGVTVEGIRLPNQPISASGYFPAMVVNDLVFVAGNMALKDGELPPHVKIPETRRWGGQTGFRRQVHTVIKERLEPSLKAAGSALEHSLKAQAYIRGVDNFPDFMDVWSQYFREIPCAVTLVPAKDYASSEGMIEINLIALKGGSTRRKEVVRVDIPGLATYGPCVRAGDLVFASGLMAVGRDGSVPGAANAAAFDGLSLAGRAQGAMLLDYAEAVCKAVGVTSRNIVRAQYFMTDMKDFAGVAAAWSDRFGKQPHPFAAVQVPGPLPPSGATVVSDFWVYAG
;
A
#
# COMPACT_ATOMS: atom_id res chain seq x y z
N MET A 1 40.08 8.46 58.47
CA MET A 1 41.44 8.45 59.01
C MET A 1 42.29 7.50 58.20
N PRO A 2 43.41 7.95 57.58
CA PRO A 2 43.90 9.33 57.51
C PRO A 2 43.00 10.25 56.66
N GLU A 3 43.44 11.50 56.46
CA GLU A 3 42.66 12.66 56.00
C GLU A 3 43.41 13.46 54.89
N ILE A 4 42.72 13.90 53.83
CA ILE A 4 42.38 15.31 53.49
C ILE A 4 43.55 16.32 53.42
N LEU A 5 43.69 17.03 52.29
CA LEU A 5 44.13 18.45 52.13
C LEU A 5 43.74 18.92 50.70
N LYS A 6 42.83 19.90 50.52
CA LYS A 6 43.05 21.36 50.31
C LYS A 6 43.98 21.71 49.13
N SER A 7 43.72 22.56 48.12
CA SER A 7 42.73 23.61 47.76
C SER A 7 43.42 24.97 47.52
N SER A 8 43.31 25.57 46.33
CA SER A 8 43.66 26.98 46.07
C SER A 8 42.99 27.52 44.79
N GLU A 9 42.83 28.84 44.71
CA GLU A 9 42.18 29.58 43.62
C GLU A 9 43.20 30.27 42.69
N ILE A 10 42.83 30.54 41.43
CA ILE A 10 43.40 31.67 40.66
C ILE A 10 42.27 32.36 39.85
N ARG A 11 42.32 33.69 39.79
CA ARG A 11 41.43 34.58 39.01
C ARG A 11 42.28 35.69 38.36
N SER A 12 41.74 36.37 37.33
CA SER A 12 42.33 37.57 36.66
C SER A 12 43.56 37.33 35.74
N MET A 13 43.97 38.24 34.82
CA MET A 13 43.21 38.96 33.77
C MET A 13 44.13 39.51 32.64
N VAL A 14 43.72 39.29 31.38
CA VAL A 14 43.82 40.14 30.15
C VAL A 14 44.73 41.40 30.19
N PRO A 15 45.75 41.52 29.30
CA PRO A 15 45.65 42.40 28.10
C PRO A 15 46.51 41.94 26.87
N THR A 16 46.42 42.44 25.60
CA THR A 16 45.52 43.41 24.91
C THR A 16 45.58 43.31 23.36
N LYS A 17 44.42 43.44 22.68
CA LYS A 17 44.16 44.15 21.38
C LYS A 17 44.91 43.65 20.09
N LYS A 18 44.44 43.88 18.84
CA LYS A 18 43.77 45.09 18.30
C LYS A 18 43.06 44.89 16.92
N ARG A 19 41.71 45.07 16.89
CA ARG A 19 40.87 45.54 15.73
C ARG A 19 40.72 44.58 14.49
N THR A 20 39.69 44.68 13.63
CA THR A 20 38.64 45.73 13.43
C THR A 20 37.28 45.18 12.91
N LYS A 21 36.15 45.73 13.43
CA LYS A 21 34.84 46.14 12.79
C LYS A 21 34.23 45.36 11.59
N PHE A 22 32.91 45.28 11.38
CA PHE A 22 31.76 45.99 12.00
C PHE A 22 30.43 45.17 11.94
N ALA A 23 29.37 45.77 12.53
CA ALA A 23 27.98 45.33 12.78
C ALA A 23 27.19 44.80 11.54
N PHE A 24 26.00 44.21 11.67
CA PHE A 24 24.90 44.37 12.67
C PHE A 24 24.03 43.06 12.73
N LEU A 25 22.88 42.86 13.39
CA LEU A 25 21.92 43.66 14.19
C LEU A 25 21.17 42.76 15.21
N ARG A 26 20.56 43.34 16.26
CA ARG A 26 19.48 42.74 17.08
C ARG A 26 18.52 43.83 17.57
N ARG A 27 17.20 43.58 17.63
CA ARG A 27 16.25 44.26 18.55
C ARG A 27 14.89 43.53 18.65
N LYS A 28 14.17 43.83 19.75
CA LYS A 28 12.80 43.38 20.12
C LYS A 28 12.54 41.87 20.27
N VAL A 29 12.68 41.37 21.51
CA VAL A 29 11.62 40.61 22.22
C VAL A 29 11.71 41.00 23.72
N LEU A 30 10.65 41.64 24.25
CA LEU A 30 10.27 41.73 25.66
C LEU A 30 8.98 42.58 25.77
N SER A 31 8.25 42.48 26.88
CA SER A 31 6.85 42.90 27.11
C SER A 31 5.82 42.04 26.32
N SER A 32 4.73 41.57 26.91
CA SER A 32 4.22 41.74 28.29
C SER A 32 3.80 40.41 28.93
N ILE A 33 3.95 40.34 30.25
CA ILE A 33 3.10 39.51 31.11
C ILE A 33 2.06 40.47 31.68
N ASP A 34 0.77 40.15 31.57
CA ASP A 34 -0.18 40.59 32.59
C ASP A 34 -1.40 39.67 32.71
N THR A 35 -1.51 39.11 33.91
CA THR A 35 -2.72 38.90 34.71
C THR A 35 -4.10 38.94 34.02
N LEU A 36 -4.80 37.81 34.02
CA LEU A 36 -6.28 37.78 34.09
C LEU A 36 -6.75 36.61 34.97
N THR A 37 -7.84 36.84 35.70
CA THR A 37 -8.22 36.11 36.92
C THR A 37 -9.12 34.89 36.69
N PHE A 38 -9.12 33.97 37.67
CA PHE A 38 -10.19 32.99 37.84
C PHE A 38 -11.52 33.71 38.08
N GLY A 39 -12.59 33.21 37.45
CA GLY A 39 -13.96 33.70 37.66
C GLY A 39 -14.98 32.56 37.58
N THR A 40 -15.47 32.10 38.73
CA THR A 40 -16.54 31.10 38.83
C THR A 40 -17.91 31.78 39.00
N ASN A 41 -18.86 31.46 38.12
CA ASN A 41 -20.32 31.45 38.33
C ASN A 41 -20.94 30.75 37.09
N VAL A 42 -21.84 29.77 37.14
CA VAL A 42 -23.01 29.52 38.02
C VAL A 42 -24.13 30.54 37.80
N HIS A 43 -25.13 30.14 37.01
CA HIS A 43 -26.45 30.74 37.06
C HIS A 43 -27.55 29.66 36.95
N LEU A 44 -28.48 29.73 37.90
CA LEU A 44 -29.72 28.96 37.98
C LEU A 44 -30.87 29.91 37.65
N GLY A 45 -31.91 29.42 36.97
CA GLY A 45 -33.06 30.27 36.59
C GLY A 45 -33.86 29.76 35.38
N ASN A 46 -35.03 29.13 35.47
CA ASN A 46 -35.68 28.20 36.42
C ASN A 46 -37.18 28.23 36.05
N VAL A 47 -37.83 27.06 35.90
CA VAL A 47 -39.30 26.82 35.73
C VAL A 47 -40.04 27.40 34.49
N GLY A 48 -40.76 26.52 33.80
CA GLY A 48 -41.87 26.86 32.89
C GLY A 48 -42.56 25.60 32.34
N LEU A 49 -43.69 25.17 32.92
CA LEU A 49 -44.39 23.94 32.53
C LEU A 49 -45.38 24.17 31.37
N LEU A 50 -45.35 23.31 30.34
CA LEU A 50 -46.51 22.72 29.64
C LEU A 50 -45.97 21.84 28.48
N GLY A 51 -46.49 20.64 28.17
CA GLY A 51 -47.55 19.88 28.84
C GLY A 51 -48.56 19.28 27.86
N LYS A 52 -48.16 18.32 27.01
CA LYS A 52 -49.07 17.41 26.28
C LYS A 52 -48.35 16.19 25.70
N GLN A 53 -48.77 14.99 26.09
CA GLN A 53 -48.57 13.77 25.33
C GLN A 53 -49.72 13.62 24.30
N LEU A 54 -49.44 13.06 23.13
CA LEU A 54 -50.43 12.37 22.32
C LEU A 54 -49.85 11.05 21.80
N ARG A 55 -50.68 10.00 21.78
CA ARG A 55 -50.35 8.63 21.35
C ARG A 55 -50.91 8.36 19.93
N PRO A 56 -50.41 7.32 19.22
CA PRO A 56 -50.66 7.17 17.78
C PRO A 56 -52.08 6.70 17.42
N SER A 57 -52.50 7.04 16.20
CA SER A 57 -53.70 6.49 15.55
C SER A 57 -53.39 5.16 14.83
N LYS A 58 -54.44 4.39 14.52
CA LYS A 58 -54.36 3.02 13.98
C LYS A 58 -54.73 2.93 12.50
N ASN A 59 -54.21 1.87 11.87
CA ASN A 59 -54.74 1.05 10.77
C ASN A 59 -55.81 1.66 9.82
N ARG A 60 -55.55 1.50 8.52
CA ARG A 60 -56.52 0.86 7.62
C ARG A 60 -55.81 -0.22 6.78
N ASN A 61 -56.39 -1.42 6.75
CA ASN A 61 -56.08 -2.45 5.76
C ASN A 61 -56.92 -2.21 4.51
N PHE A 62 -56.44 -2.61 3.34
CA PHE A 62 -57.30 -3.12 2.26
C PHE A 62 -56.61 -4.25 1.50
N ARG A 63 -57.35 -5.35 1.37
CA ARG A 63 -57.22 -6.49 0.44
C ARG A 63 -58.42 -6.43 -0.53
N GLU A 64 -58.52 -7.22 -1.60
CA GLU A 64 -57.53 -8.21 -2.10
C GLU A 64 -56.73 -7.59 -3.28
N GLU A 65 -56.88 -7.79 -4.60
CA GLU A 65 -57.52 -8.79 -5.48
C GLU A 65 -56.82 -8.73 -6.88
N HIS A 66 -57.19 -9.59 -7.84
CA HIS A 66 -56.58 -9.69 -9.19
C HIS A 66 -57.47 -9.12 -10.32
N MET A 67 -56.84 -8.60 -11.39
CA MET A 67 -57.30 -8.89 -12.77
C MET A 67 -56.16 -8.73 -13.81
N ASN A 68 -56.18 -9.59 -14.84
CA ASN A 68 -55.31 -9.49 -16.02
C ASN A 68 -56.03 -8.72 -17.15
N THR A 69 -55.29 -7.95 -17.97
CA THR A 69 -55.26 -8.12 -19.44
C THR A 69 -54.19 -7.26 -20.15
N LEU A 70 -53.35 -7.95 -20.91
CA LEU A 70 -52.65 -7.58 -22.15
C LEU A 70 -52.92 -6.19 -22.79
N HIS A 71 -51.86 -5.41 -23.03
CA HIS A 71 -51.41 -5.16 -24.42
C HIS A 71 -49.93 -4.75 -24.56
N GLU A 72 -49.50 -4.72 -25.82
CA GLU A 72 -48.12 -4.67 -26.32
C GLU A 72 -47.44 -3.29 -26.17
N GLY A 73 -46.10 -3.23 -26.26
CA GLY A 73 -45.36 -1.98 -26.00
C GLY A 73 -43.87 -1.89 -26.35
N ASN A 74 -43.40 -2.67 -27.35
CA ASN A 74 -42.08 -2.54 -28.03
C ASN A 74 -40.79 -2.50 -27.15
N ARG A 75 -39.93 -3.53 -27.31
CA ARG A 75 -38.64 -3.66 -26.60
C ARG A 75 -37.50 -3.73 -27.62
N MET A 76 -36.70 -2.66 -27.75
CA MET A 76 -35.51 -2.69 -28.59
C MET A 76 -34.33 -3.34 -27.86
N ASP A 77 -33.82 -4.44 -28.42
CA ASP A 77 -32.52 -5.04 -28.12
C ASP A 77 -31.64 -4.95 -29.37
N ARG A 78 -30.34 -4.72 -29.20
CA ARG A 78 -29.33 -4.82 -30.25
C ARG A 78 -27.97 -5.21 -29.65
N ARG A 79 -27.55 -6.43 -29.96
CA ARG A 79 -26.16 -6.90 -29.81
C ARG A 79 -25.48 -7.02 -31.17
N ASP A 80 -24.15 -7.01 -31.10
CA ASP A 80 -23.19 -7.58 -32.07
C ASP A 80 -23.07 -6.93 -33.47
N PHE A 81 -22.08 -7.45 -34.22
CA PHE A 81 -21.40 -6.95 -35.43
C PHE A 81 -20.20 -5.99 -35.20
N PHE A 82 -18.98 -6.28 -35.69
CA PHE A 82 -18.46 -7.53 -36.29
C PHE A 82 -16.91 -7.57 -36.23
N VAL A 83 -16.29 -8.68 -36.68
CA VAL A 83 -14.82 -8.86 -36.71
C VAL A 83 -14.33 -9.22 -38.12
N LYS A 84 -13.25 -8.54 -38.57
CA LYS A 84 -12.48 -8.73 -39.84
C LYS A 84 -13.21 -8.46 -41.16
N GLY A 85 -12.52 -7.87 -42.14
CA GLY A 85 -12.91 -7.98 -43.56
C GLY A 85 -12.25 -7.03 -44.58
N ALA A 86 -11.18 -7.49 -45.23
CA ALA A 86 -10.72 -7.12 -46.58
C ALA A 86 -10.26 -5.67 -46.89
N ALA A 87 -9.42 -5.57 -47.93
CA ALA A 87 -8.78 -4.34 -48.41
C ALA A 87 -9.45 -3.80 -49.69
N LEU A 88 -9.15 -2.54 -50.02
CA LEU A 88 -9.33 -1.98 -51.37
C LEU A 88 -8.14 -1.07 -51.69
N ALA A 89 -7.68 -1.08 -52.94
CA ALA A 89 -6.45 -0.42 -53.35
C ALA A 89 -6.68 1.05 -53.74
N GLY A 90 -5.71 1.91 -53.44
CA GLY A 90 -5.65 3.30 -53.87
C GLY A 90 -4.20 3.76 -53.97
N ALA A 91 -3.63 3.72 -55.17
CA ALA A 91 -2.23 4.07 -55.39
C ALA A 91 -2.07 5.58 -55.63
N VAL A 92 -1.25 6.23 -54.82
CA VAL A 92 -0.68 7.55 -55.11
C VAL A 92 0.83 7.47 -54.86
N ILE A 93 1.61 7.83 -55.87
CA ILE A 93 3.08 7.92 -55.83
C ILE A 93 3.46 9.40 -55.72
N LEU A 94 4.44 9.74 -54.88
CA LEU A 94 5.49 10.77 -55.04
C LEU A 94 6.35 10.80 -53.75
N PRO A 95 7.55 11.44 -53.72
CA PRO A 95 8.74 10.72 -53.26
C PRO A 95 9.25 11.05 -51.85
N SER A 96 10.23 10.25 -51.45
CA SER A 96 11.03 10.35 -50.23
C SER A 96 11.75 11.68 -50.00
N LEU A 97 11.77 12.12 -48.75
CA LEU A 97 12.91 12.81 -48.14
C LEU A 97 13.30 12.08 -46.85
N ALA A 98 14.59 11.78 -46.68
CA ALA A 98 15.09 11.00 -45.56
C ALA A 98 15.65 11.91 -44.45
N ALA A 99 15.27 11.63 -43.21
CA ALA A 99 15.89 12.18 -42.01
C ALA A 99 16.18 11.03 -41.04
N ARG A 100 17.46 10.85 -40.67
CA ARG A 100 17.86 9.90 -39.62
C ARG A 100 17.55 10.48 -38.24
N ALA A 101 16.97 9.67 -37.37
CA ALA A 101 16.97 9.88 -35.94
C ALA A 101 17.05 8.52 -35.25
N ASP A 102 18.12 8.28 -34.49
CA ASP A 102 18.33 7.03 -33.74
C ASP A 102 17.63 7.09 -32.38
N PRO A 103 16.72 6.17 -32.04
CA PRO A 103 16.25 5.96 -30.69
C PRO A 103 17.09 4.88 -29.97
N ALA A 104 17.57 5.19 -28.77
CA ALA A 104 18.25 4.19 -27.94
C ALA A 104 17.25 3.09 -27.52
N GLY A 105 17.44 1.87 -28.02
CA GLY A 105 16.48 0.78 -27.87
C GLY A 105 16.40 0.21 -26.46
N SER A 106 15.24 0.35 -25.80
CA SER A 106 14.87 -0.41 -24.61
C SER A 106 14.46 -1.84 -24.99
N THR A 107 15.38 -2.79 -24.84
CA THR A 107 15.20 -4.18 -25.31
C THR A 107 14.21 -4.99 -24.44
N VAL A 108 12.91 -4.74 -24.62
CA VAL A 108 11.84 -5.57 -24.05
C VAL A 108 11.74 -6.88 -24.85
N GLN A 109 12.23 -7.99 -24.28
CA GLN A 109 12.10 -9.31 -24.89
C GLN A 109 10.80 -10.00 -24.46
N LEU A 110 10.03 -10.46 -25.45
CA LEU A 110 8.92 -11.39 -25.28
C LEU A 110 9.45 -12.83 -25.37
N ALA A 111 9.56 -13.52 -24.24
CA ALA A 111 10.02 -14.91 -24.21
C ALA A 111 8.93 -15.86 -24.74
N GLN A 112 9.29 -16.73 -25.69
CA GLN A 112 8.52 -17.95 -25.99
C GLN A 112 8.98 -19.09 -25.07
N ALA A 113 8.07 -20.03 -24.78
CA ALA A 113 8.32 -21.13 -23.86
C ALA A 113 9.21 -22.22 -24.46
N GLY A 114 10.53 -22.01 -24.47
CA GLY A 114 11.51 -23.05 -24.79
C GLY A 114 11.60 -24.08 -23.66
N GLY A 115 11.09 -25.29 -23.89
CA GLY A 115 11.19 -26.40 -22.94
C GLY A 115 12.60 -26.98 -22.89
N GLY A 116 13.28 -26.90 -21.74
CA GLY A 116 14.63 -27.45 -21.59
C GLY A 116 15.47 -26.76 -20.52
N ALA A 117 15.02 -26.75 -19.27
CA ALA A 117 15.81 -26.29 -18.13
C ALA A 117 16.00 -27.42 -17.11
N SER A 118 17.25 -27.82 -16.86
CA SER A 118 17.55 -28.71 -15.74
C SER A 118 17.28 -27.99 -14.42
N ALA A 119 16.57 -28.64 -13.51
CA ALA A 119 16.22 -28.05 -12.22
C ALA A 119 17.49 -27.88 -11.35
N ARG A 120 18.10 -26.70 -11.40
CA ARG A 120 19.01 -26.26 -10.33
C ARG A 120 18.24 -26.29 -9.01
N ALA A 121 18.86 -26.82 -7.97
CA ALA A 121 18.30 -26.80 -6.63
C ALA A 121 18.19 -25.32 -6.16
N GLY A 122 17.00 -24.75 -6.29
CA GLY A 122 16.73 -23.35 -5.95
C GLY A 122 16.98 -23.07 -4.46
N ALA A 123 17.34 -21.83 -4.14
CA ALA A 123 17.68 -21.45 -2.77
C ALA A 123 16.45 -21.64 -1.84
N ALA A 124 16.62 -22.44 -0.79
CA ALA A 124 15.50 -22.90 0.03
C ALA A 124 14.71 -21.74 0.68
N VAL A 125 13.42 -21.64 0.33
CA VAL A 125 12.48 -20.75 0.99
C VAL A 125 12.33 -21.19 2.45
N THR A 126 12.71 -20.33 3.38
CA THR A 126 12.69 -20.59 4.82
C THR A 126 11.53 -19.83 5.45
N VAL A 127 10.60 -20.56 6.07
CA VAL A 127 9.37 -19.97 6.64
C VAL A 127 9.44 -19.96 8.16
N LYS A 128 8.97 -18.87 8.76
CA LYS A 128 8.64 -18.74 10.19
C LYS A 128 7.14 -18.57 10.31
N SER A 129 6.48 -19.46 11.04
CA SER A 129 5.04 -19.61 11.05
C SER A 129 4.47 -20.06 12.38
N VAL A 130 3.16 -19.88 12.55
CA VAL A 130 2.35 -20.59 13.56
C VAL A 130 1.33 -21.48 12.86
N ASP A 131 1.10 -22.68 13.37
CA ASP A 131 0.16 -23.64 12.77
C ASP A 131 -1.32 -23.36 13.09
N ARG A 132 -1.57 -22.56 14.14
CA ARG A 132 -2.91 -22.23 14.66
C ARG A 132 -2.99 -20.78 15.11
N LEU A 133 -3.04 -19.84 14.16
CA LEU A 133 -3.15 -18.42 14.45
C LEU A 133 -4.38 -18.15 15.34
N VAL A 134 -4.15 -17.57 16.52
CA VAL A 134 -5.11 -17.31 17.60
C VAL A 134 -6.05 -18.50 17.89
N GLY A 135 -5.47 -19.70 17.92
CA GLY A 135 -6.17 -20.95 18.20
C GLY A 135 -7.04 -21.50 17.05
N THR A 136 -7.15 -20.79 15.93
CA THR A 136 -7.93 -21.19 14.75
C THR A 136 -7.24 -22.32 13.96
N ALA A 137 -7.85 -22.75 12.85
CA ALA A 137 -7.25 -23.70 11.90
C ALA A 137 -6.29 -23.04 10.88
N ILE A 138 -6.02 -21.74 10.98
CA ILE A 138 -5.21 -20.99 10.01
C ILE A 138 -3.73 -21.12 10.35
N SER A 139 -2.97 -21.82 9.50
CA SER A 139 -1.50 -21.80 9.54
C SER A 139 -0.98 -20.56 8.80
N TYR A 140 -0.09 -19.79 9.44
CA TYR A 140 0.26 -18.43 9.06
C TYR A 140 1.79 -18.23 9.01
N ALA A 141 2.31 -17.89 7.82
CA ALA A 141 3.71 -17.51 7.61
C ALA A 141 3.92 -16.02 7.86
N TYR A 142 4.04 -15.64 9.14
CA TYR A 142 4.33 -14.28 9.55
C TYR A 142 5.68 -13.76 9.03
N ALA A 143 6.63 -14.64 8.69
CA ALA A 143 7.81 -14.25 7.93
C ALA A 143 8.31 -15.34 6.97
N VAL A 144 8.83 -14.90 5.83
CA VAL A 144 9.40 -15.76 4.79
C VAL A 144 10.75 -15.19 4.34
N LYS A 145 11.81 -16.00 4.39
CA LYS A 145 13.11 -15.68 3.78
C LYS A 145 13.26 -16.47 2.48
N ALA A 146 13.57 -15.80 1.38
CA ALA A 146 13.83 -16.43 0.09
C ALA A 146 14.99 -15.74 -0.62
N GLY A 147 16.04 -16.51 -0.97
CA GLY A 147 17.32 -15.93 -1.40
C GLY A 147 17.86 -14.94 -0.35
N PRO A 148 18.22 -13.70 -0.74
CA PRO A 148 18.63 -12.65 0.20
C PRO A 148 17.44 -11.95 0.89
N TRP A 149 16.20 -12.10 0.40
CA TRP A 149 15.05 -11.32 0.86
C TRP A 149 14.43 -11.89 2.13
N ILE A 150 13.95 -11.00 3.01
CA ILE A 150 13.08 -11.32 4.15
C ILE A 150 11.78 -10.53 4.00
N PHE A 151 10.67 -11.24 3.92
CA PHE A 151 9.31 -10.72 3.91
C PHE A 151 8.71 -10.89 5.30
N LEU A 152 8.38 -9.79 5.97
CA LEU A 152 7.54 -9.79 7.17
C LEU A 152 6.12 -9.41 6.72
N ASN A 153 5.25 -10.42 6.63
CA ASN A 153 3.89 -10.26 6.12
C ASN A 153 2.94 -9.97 7.30
N GLY A 154 2.09 -8.94 7.20
CA GLY A 154 0.86 -8.86 7.99
C GLY A 154 0.96 -8.61 9.50
N HIS A 155 1.97 -7.90 9.99
CA HIS A 155 2.19 -7.73 11.43
C HIS A 155 1.29 -6.65 12.05
N GLU A 156 0.63 -7.01 13.15
CA GLU A 156 -0.11 -6.09 14.02
C GLU A 156 0.16 -6.40 15.50
N ALA A 157 -0.46 -5.65 16.40
CA ALA A 157 -0.24 -5.68 17.85
C ALA A 157 -0.89 -6.86 18.61
N TYR A 158 -1.08 -8.01 17.95
CA TYR A 158 -1.60 -9.24 18.55
C TYR A 158 -0.50 -10.30 18.71
N ASP A 159 -0.50 -11.02 19.83
CA ASP A 159 0.18 -12.29 19.96
C ASP A 159 -0.44 -13.36 19.04
N PHE A 160 0.41 -14.25 18.52
CA PHE A 160 0.02 -15.25 17.51
C PHE A 160 -0.79 -16.42 18.08
N GLU A 161 -0.79 -16.63 19.40
CA GLU A 161 -1.55 -17.68 20.07
C GLU A 161 -2.78 -17.11 20.82
N HIS A 162 -2.63 -15.96 21.48
CA HIS A 162 -3.60 -15.46 22.46
C HIS A 162 -4.46 -14.27 22.00
N GLY A 163 -4.16 -13.63 20.86
CA GLY A 163 -4.88 -12.44 20.39
C GLY A 163 -4.20 -11.14 20.84
N LEU A 164 -4.96 -10.06 21.09
CA LEU A 164 -4.37 -8.73 21.34
C LEU A 164 -3.38 -8.78 22.52
N ALA A 165 -2.16 -8.28 22.32
CA ALA A 165 -1.06 -8.54 23.24
C ALA A 165 -1.26 -7.85 24.62
N PRO A 166 -1.00 -8.51 25.76
CA PRO A 166 -1.31 -7.96 27.08
C PRO A 166 -0.62 -6.61 27.39
N GLU A 167 0.63 -6.42 26.96
CA GLU A 167 1.33 -5.13 27.12
C GLU A 167 0.75 -4.01 26.26
N VAL A 168 0.02 -4.37 25.19
CA VAL A 168 -0.70 -3.44 24.32
C VAL A 168 -2.04 -3.05 24.96
N GLU A 169 -2.75 -4.01 25.56
CA GLU A 169 -3.95 -3.74 26.37
C GLU A 169 -3.64 -2.83 27.57
N GLY A 170 -2.48 -3.06 28.23
CA GLY A 170 -2.14 -2.44 29.50
C GLY A 170 -2.86 -3.09 30.68
N PRO A 171 -2.69 -2.59 31.92
CA PRO A 171 -3.26 -3.24 33.09
C PRO A 171 -4.80 -3.26 33.04
N PRO A 172 -5.46 -4.36 33.46
CA PRO A 172 -6.92 -4.46 33.50
C PRO A 172 -7.58 -3.27 34.20
N GLY A 173 -8.65 -2.73 33.62
CA GLY A 173 -9.30 -1.50 34.08
C GLY A 173 -8.54 -0.20 33.80
N HIS A 174 -7.23 -0.25 33.54
CA HIS A 174 -6.35 0.92 33.43
C HIS A 174 -5.67 1.05 32.06
N ARG A 175 -6.35 0.68 30.96
CA ARG A 175 -5.83 0.74 29.57
C ARG A 175 -5.16 2.07 29.19
N LEU A 176 -5.66 3.20 29.73
CA LEU A 176 -5.14 4.55 29.45
C LEU A 176 -3.94 4.97 30.31
N SER A 177 -3.48 4.13 31.25
CA SER A 177 -2.30 4.42 32.08
C SER A 177 -0.99 4.26 31.31
N GLY A 178 0.05 4.99 31.75
CA GLY A 178 1.39 4.90 31.21
C GLY A 178 1.51 5.37 29.75
N ARG A 179 2.19 4.56 28.91
CA ARG A 179 2.40 4.86 27.49
C ARG A 179 1.08 4.72 26.71
N PRO A 180 0.65 5.66 25.85
CA PRO A 180 -0.66 5.62 25.19
C PRO A 180 -0.90 4.35 24.35
N PRO A 181 -2.13 3.80 24.28
CA PRO A 181 -2.42 2.52 23.62
C PRO A 181 -1.91 2.40 22.18
N LEU A 182 -2.20 3.39 21.31
CA LEU A 182 -1.73 3.41 19.92
C LEU A 182 -0.20 3.40 19.80
N ARG A 183 0.50 3.96 20.79
CA ARG A 183 1.97 3.94 20.84
C ARG A 183 2.49 2.58 21.30
N ARG A 184 1.81 1.91 22.26
CA ARG A 184 2.11 0.53 22.67
C ARG A 184 1.90 -0.45 21.50
N GLU A 185 0.81 -0.28 20.73
CA GLU A 185 0.58 -1.04 19.49
C GLU A 185 1.77 -0.94 18.53
N ALA A 186 2.21 0.29 18.24
CA ALA A 186 3.30 0.52 17.30
C ALA A 186 4.68 0.05 17.80
N ASP A 187 4.99 0.25 19.09
CA ASP A 187 6.22 -0.25 19.71
C ASP A 187 6.28 -1.78 19.61
N TYR A 188 5.19 -2.46 19.96
CA TYR A 188 5.11 -3.94 19.90
C TYR A 188 5.37 -4.47 18.49
N ILE A 189 4.73 -3.88 17.47
CA ILE A 189 4.91 -4.27 16.06
C ILE A 189 6.37 -4.14 15.64
N LEU A 190 7.00 -2.99 15.89
CA LEU A 190 8.37 -2.74 15.45
C LEU A 190 9.40 -3.57 16.23
N GLN A 191 9.18 -3.79 17.52
CA GLN A 191 10.04 -4.64 18.34
C GLN A 191 9.90 -6.12 17.95
N ARG A 192 8.70 -6.58 17.58
CA ARG A 192 8.52 -7.91 16.96
C ARG A 192 9.29 -8.00 15.64
N MET A 193 9.13 -7.03 14.74
CA MET A 193 9.84 -7.03 13.45
C MET A 193 11.36 -7.09 13.65
N ARG A 194 11.91 -6.28 14.56
CA ARG A 194 13.34 -6.30 14.91
C ARG A 194 13.81 -7.65 15.46
N ARG A 195 13.00 -8.33 16.29
CA ARG A 195 13.33 -9.69 16.77
C ARG A 195 13.37 -10.69 15.62
N ILE A 196 12.38 -10.69 14.73
CA ILE A 196 12.29 -11.65 13.62
C ILE A 196 13.39 -11.43 12.58
N LEU A 197 13.78 -10.17 12.27
CA LEU A 197 14.91 -9.92 11.37
C LEU A 197 16.22 -10.52 11.92
N LYS A 198 16.44 -10.45 13.24
CA LYS A 198 17.63 -11.03 13.89
C LYS A 198 17.67 -12.55 13.78
N GLU A 199 16.52 -13.22 13.80
CA GLU A 199 16.43 -14.68 13.55
C GLU A 199 16.86 -15.08 12.12
N PHE A 200 16.90 -14.13 11.19
CA PHE A 200 17.39 -14.32 9.82
C PHE A 200 18.76 -13.66 9.56
N GLY A 201 19.44 -13.12 10.59
CA GLY A 201 20.74 -12.47 10.46
C GLY A 201 20.71 -11.02 9.97
N ALA A 202 19.57 -10.34 10.07
CA ALA A 202 19.37 -8.93 9.69
C ALA A 202 18.90 -8.07 10.88
N ASP A 203 18.79 -6.75 10.68
CA ASP A 203 18.14 -5.83 11.61
C ASP A 203 17.30 -4.79 10.84
N LEU A 204 16.61 -3.88 11.53
CA LEU A 204 15.81 -2.80 10.92
C LEU A 204 16.64 -1.91 9.96
N GLY A 205 17.95 -1.80 10.19
CA GLY A 205 18.90 -1.14 9.27
C GLY A 205 19.12 -1.85 7.92
N ASN A 206 18.52 -3.03 7.71
CA ASN A 206 18.50 -3.74 6.43
C ASN A 206 17.10 -3.78 5.80
N ALA A 207 16.12 -3.08 6.37
CA ALA A 207 14.81 -2.89 5.76
C ALA A 207 14.92 -1.93 4.56
N VAL A 208 14.17 -2.22 3.50
CA VAL A 208 14.27 -1.52 2.20
C VAL A 208 12.92 -0.99 1.69
N ARG A 209 11.81 -1.49 2.25
CA ARG A 209 10.44 -1.00 2.03
C ARG A 209 9.56 -1.38 3.22
N VAL A 210 8.66 -0.50 3.63
CA VAL A 210 7.63 -0.79 4.64
C VAL A 210 6.27 -0.26 4.20
N ASP A 211 5.29 -1.15 4.13
CA ASP A 211 3.90 -0.84 3.78
C ASP A 211 3.06 -0.76 5.06
N GLN A 212 2.40 0.37 5.30
CA GLN A 212 1.65 0.65 6.54
C GLN A 212 0.19 1.00 6.24
N TYR A 213 -0.73 0.33 6.91
CA TYR A 213 -2.17 0.61 6.87
C TYR A 213 -2.68 0.90 8.28
N TYR A 214 -3.54 1.91 8.43
CA TYR A 214 -4.02 2.36 9.74
C TYR A 214 -5.53 2.58 9.72
N THR A 215 -6.17 2.57 10.89
CA THR A 215 -7.60 2.90 11.02
C THR A 215 -7.87 4.41 11.13
N MET A 216 -6.87 5.20 11.52
CA MET A 216 -7.02 6.63 11.82
C MET A 216 -5.68 7.40 11.88
N GLY A 217 -5.71 8.71 11.60
CA GLY A 217 -4.54 9.60 11.67
C GLY A 217 -3.72 9.54 12.98
N PRO A 218 -4.33 9.51 14.19
CA PRO A 218 -3.60 9.35 15.44
C PRO A 218 -2.73 8.09 15.55
N ALA A 219 -3.10 7.01 14.85
CA ALA A 219 -2.29 5.78 14.80
C ALA A 219 -1.02 6.00 13.95
N VAL A 220 -1.11 6.77 12.85
CA VAL A 220 0.06 7.19 12.05
C VAL A 220 1.04 7.99 12.92
N SER A 221 0.54 8.96 13.69
CA SER A 221 1.38 9.76 14.60
C SER A 221 2.05 8.91 15.68
N ALA A 222 1.31 7.99 16.30
CA ALA A 222 1.85 7.07 17.29
C ALA A 222 2.92 6.12 16.69
N TYR A 223 2.68 5.62 15.48
CA TYR A 223 3.61 4.77 14.75
C TYR A 223 4.85 5.52 14.27
N HIS A 224 4.74 6.77 13.82
CA HIS A 224 5.91 7.60 13.50
C HIS A 224 6.83 7.77 14.71
N LEU A 225 6.27 8.06 15.89
CA LEU A 225 7.03 8.18 17.14
C LEU A 225 7.71 6.86 17.56
N ALA A 226 7.12 5.70 17.22
CA ALA A 226 7.75 4.39 17.41
C ALA A 226 8.83 4.10 16.36
N ARG A 227 8.56 4.44 15.09
CA ARG A 227 9.48 4.27 13.95
C ARG A 227 10.77 5.06 14.17
N PHE A 228 10.68 6.31 14.63
CA PHE A 228 11.86 7.10 15.02
C PHE A 228 12.65 6.50 16.19
N ALA A 229 12.00 5.80 17.12
CA ALA A 229 12.68 5.18 18.27
C ALA A 229 13.40 3.88 17.91
N GLU A 230 12.88 3.10 16.97
CA GLU A 230 13.42 1.78 16.60
C GLU A 230 14.33 1.82 15.35
N PHE A 231 14.09 2.71 14.38
CA PHE A 231 14.94 2.89 13.19
C PHE A 231 15.93 4.07 13.28
N GLY A 232 15.73 5.00 14.23
CA GLY A 232 16.51 6.24 14.29
C GLY A 232 16.38 7.08 13.02
N GLN A 233 17.51 7.31 12.34
CA GLN A 233 17.58 8.08 11.08
C GLN A 233 17.46 7.21 9.81
N PHE A 234 17.46 5.88 9.92
CA PHE A 234 17.43 4.97 8.76
C PHE A 234 16.02 4.44 8.50
N ILE A 235 15.10 5.33 8.11
CA ILE A 235 13.72 4.94 7.83
C ILE A 235 13.56 4.62 6.33
N PRO A 236 13.24 3.37 5.96
CA PRO A 236 13.09 2.97 4.56
C PRO A 236 11.88 3.61 3.86
N PRO A 237 11.87 3.61 2.50
CA PRO A 237 10.71 3.93 1.68
C PRO A 237 9.42 3.36 2.27
N SER A 238 8.52 4.28 2.63
CA SER A 238 7.30 3.98 3.39
C SER A 238 6.07 4.40 2.60
N THR A 239 4.96 3.67 2.76
CA THR A 239 3.62 4.00 2.23
C THR A 239 2.66 3.96 3.42
N SER A 240 1.85 5.00 3.62
CA SER A 240 1.07 5.19 4.86
C SER A 240 -0.36 5.60 4.57
N ILE A 241 -1.27 4.61 4.52
CA ILE A 241 -2.65 4.78 4.05
C ILE A 241 -3.65 4.52 5.18
N ILE A 242 -4.70 5.33 5.27
CA ILE A 242 -5.84 5.03 6.14
C ILE A 242 -6.80 4.09 5.39
N MET A 243 -7.19 3.02 6.07
CA MET A 243 -8.09 1.97 5.60
C MET A 243 -9.33 1.88 6.50
N GLU A 244 -10.33 1.07 6.12
CA GLU A 244 -11.51 0.85 6.97
C GLU A 244 -11.16 0.04 8.22
N ARG A 245 -10.33 -1.00 8.07
CA ARG A 245 -9.93 -1.87 9.18
C ARG A 245 -8.57 -2.53 9.00
N CYS A 246 -7.90 -2.74 10.12
CA CYS A 246 -6.86 -3.75 10.25
C CYS A 246 -7.48 -5.17 10.24
N PHE A 247 -6.64 -6.21 10.26
CA PHE A 247 -7.04 -7.60 10.30
C PHE A 247 -7.91 -7.90 11.54
N THR A 248 -7.41 -7.57 12.74
CA THR A 248 -8.23 -7.70 13.95
C THR A 248 -9.27 -6.58 14.07
N ALA A 249 -10.25 -6.76 14.95
CA ALA A 249 -11.25 -5.73 15.27
C ALA A 249 -10.75 -4.67 16.28
N ARG A 250 -9.50 -4.76 16.76
CA ARG A 250 -9.02 -4.03 17.95
C ARG A 250 -7.69 -3.29 17.75
N THR A 251 -6.95 -3.65 16.71
CA THR A 251 -5.70 -3.02 16.26
C THR A 251 -5.97 -1.84 15.32
N ASN A 252 -5.05 -0.88 15.32
CA ASN A 252 -5.15 0.38 14.59
C ASN A 252 -3.98 0.62 13.63
N THR A 253 -3.00 -0.29 13.62
CA THR A 253 -1.84 -0.32 12.73
C THR A 253 -1.59 -1.74 12.24
N HIS A 254 -1.48 -1.89 10.92
CA HIS A 254 -1.05 -3.08 10.21
C HIS A 254 0.20 -2.75 9.41
N THR A 255 1.22 -3.60 9.43
CA THR A 255 2.51 -3.31 8.80
C THR A 255 3.12 -4.54 8.15
N SER A 256 3.55 -4.39 6.88
CA SER A 256 4.40 -5.37 6.20
C SER A 256 5.76 -4.74 5.89
N LEU A 257 6.85 -5.51 6.03
CA LEU A 257 8.22 -5.03 5.86
C LEU A 257 9.00 -5.95 4.93
N LEU A 258 9.76 -5.36 4.02
CA LEU A 258 10.75 -6.05 3.19
C LEU A 258 12.16 -5.65 3.66
N ALA A 259 13.02 -6.64 3.89
CA ALA A 259 14.43 -6.46 4.19
C ALA A 259 15.30 -7.37 3.32
N VAL A 260 16.61 -7.13 3.36
CA VAL A 260 17.63 -8.06 2.84
C VAL A 260 18.54 -8.56 3.96
N VAL A 261 19.02 -9.79 3.83
CA VAL A 261 20.13 -10.30 4.64
C VAL A 261 21.43 -9.61 4.20
N PRO A 262 22.18 -8.97 5.12
CA PRO A 262 23.47 -8.38 4.79
C PRO A 262 24.49 -9.47 4.42
N GLY A 263 25.35 -9.20 3.43
CA GLY A 263 26.38 -10.13 3.00
C GLY A 263 27.26 -9.60 1.86
N PRO A 264 28.27 -10.37 1.42
CA PRO A 264 29.12 -10.00 0.30
C PRO A 264 28.30 -9.70 -0.96
N GLY A 265 28.51 -8.53 -1.55
CA GLY A 265 27.77 -8.10 -2.74
C GLY A 265 26.31 -7.68 -2.48
N VAL A 266 25.91 -7.41 -1.23
CA VAL A 266 24.63 -6.76 -0.89
C VAL A 266 24.90 -5.34 -0.40
N THR A 267 24.48 -4.34 -1.16
CA THR A 267 24.48 -2.92 -0.77
C THR A 267 23.05 -2.43 -0.53
N VAL A 268 22.89 -1.51 0.42
CA VAL A 268 21.64 -0.77 0.67
C VAL A 268 21.99 0.70 0.80
N GLU A 269 21.44 1.54 -0.08
CA GLU A 269 21.73 2.97 -0.17
C GLU A 269 20.45 3.80 -0.02
N GLY A 270 20.43 4.73 0.94
CA GLY A 270 19.31 5.64 1.17
C GLY A 270 19.42 6.91 0.32
N ILE A 271 18.53 7.06 -0.66
CA ILE A 271 18.55 8.16 -1.63
C ILE A 271 17.77 9.36 -1.11
N ARG A 272 18.35 10.56 -1.28
CA ARG A 272 17.74 11.84 -0.92
C ARG A 272 17.58 12.72 -2.16
N LEU A 273 16.47 13.44 -2.24
CA LEU A 273 16.23 14.39 -3.33
C LEU A 273 17.07 15.66 -3.10
N PRO A 274 17.90 16.09 -4.08
CA PRO A 274 18.71 17.30 -3.95
C PRO A 274 17.87 18.53 -3.61
N ASN A 275 18.37 19.35 -2.68
CA ASN A 275 17.74 20.60 -2.21
C ASN A 275 16.33 20.46 -1.62
N GLN A 276 15.88 19.25 -1.26
CA GLN A 276 14.63 19.03 -0.53
C GLN A 276 14.91 18.71 0.95
N PRO A 277 14.07 19.19 1.88
CA PRO A 277 14.17 18.82 3.29
C PRO A 277 13.86 17.32 3.49
N ILE A 278 14.28 16.78 4.63
CA ILE A 278 13.83 15.44 5.06
C ILE A 278 12.31 15.52 5.30
N SER A 279 11.56 14.54 4.81
CA SER A 279 10.13 14.40 5.13
C SER A 279 9.92 14.42 6.65
N ALA A 280 8.85 15.07 7.13
CA ALA A 280 8.48 15.04 8.55
C ALA A 280 8.21 13.62 9.07
N SER A 281 7.91 12.68 8.16
CA SER A 281 7.78 11.24 8.44
C SER A 281 9.12 10.50 8.52
N GLY A 282 10.23 11.15 8.18
CA GLY A 282 11.61 10.67 8.32
C GLY A 282 12.14 9.72 7.25
N TYR A 283 11.31 9.23 6.33
CA TYR A 283 11.70 8.22 5.34
C TYR A 283 12.63 8.78 4.24
N PHE A 284 13.48 7.90 3.70
CA PHE A 284 14.18 8.15 2.43
C PHE A 284 13.20 8.04 1.25
N PRO A 285 13.09 9.06 0.35
CA PRO A 285 12.21 9.03 -0.82
C PRO A 285 12.42 7.81 -1.73
N ALA A 286 13.65 7.31 -1.83
CA ALA A 286 13.96 6.02 -2.44
C ALA A 286 15.11 5.30 -1.72
N MET A 287 15.23 3.99 -1.92
CA MET A 287 16.40 3.19 -1.58
C MET A 287 16.86 2.36 -2.78
N VAL A 288 18.17 2.19 -2.92
CA VAL A 288 18.79 1.27 -3.90
C VAL A 288 19.30 0.04 -3.16
N VAL A 289 19.03 -1.14 -3.71
CA VAL A 289 19.43 -2.45 -3.19
C VAL A 289 20.05 -3.24 -4.33
N ASN A 290 21.38 -3.19 -4.44
CA ASN A 290 22.13 -3.56 -5.63
C ASN A 290 21.59 -2.87 -6.91
N ASP A 291 20.78 -3.61 -7.68
CA ASP A 291 20.20 -3.21 -8.97
C ASP A 291 18.73 -2.73 -8.84
N LEU A 292 18.08 -2.96 -7.70
CA LEU A 292 16.65 -2.64 -7.48
C LEU A 292 16.49 -1.30 -6.77
N VAL A 293 15.50 -0.52 -7.21
CA VAL A 293 15.12 0.78 -6.63
C VAL A 293 13.73 0.68 -6.03
N PHE A 294 13.60 0.99 -4.74
CA PHE A 294 12.34 1.07 -4.01
C PHE A 294 12.00 2.54 -3.78
N VAL A 295 10.87 3.02 -4.29
CA VAL A 295 10.38 4.40 -4.13
C VAL A 295 9.22 4.42 -3.12
N ALA A 296 9.21 5.42 -2.24
CA ALA A 296 8.20 5.60 -1.21
C ALA A 296 6.79 5.86 -1.79
N GLY A 297 5.77 5.78 -0.94
CA GLY A 297 4.45 6.29 -1.24
C GLY A 297 4.51 7.80 -1.48
N ASN A 298 3.99 8.23 -2.63
CA ASN A 298 4.01 9.62 -3.05
C ASN A 298 2.60 10.10 -3.40
N MET A 299 2.17 11.15 -2.69
CA MET A 299 0.97 11.94 -2.99
C MET A 299 1.33 13.16 -3.86
N ALA A 300 0.33 13.81 -4.46
CA ALA A 300 0.50 15.05 -5.22
C ALA A 300 0.81 16.30 -4.36
N LEU A 301 1.36 16.12 -3.15
CA LEU A 301 1.58 17.19 -2.17
C LEU A 301 2.98 17.79 -2.28
N LYS A 302 3.08 19.13 -2.26
CA LYS A 302 4.32 19.87 -2.04
C LYS A 302 4.22 20.60 -0.69
N ASP A 303 5.25 20.46 0.15
CA ASP A 303 5.37 21.17 1.42
C ASP A 303 4.16 20.98 2.39
N GLY A 304 3.36 19.92 2.17
CA GLY A 304 2.14 19.58 2.92
C GLY A 304 0.82 19.77 2.16
N GLU A 305 0.81 20.55 1.08
CA GLU A 305 -0.40 20.96 0.35
C GLU A 305 -0.42 20.51 -1.11
N LEU A 306 -1.59 20.46 -1.76
CA LEU A 306 -1.64 20.35 -3.23
C LEU A 306 -1.12 21.64 -3.89
N PRO A 307 -0.23 21.57 -4.90
CA PRO A 307 0.19 22.75 -5.66
C PRO A 307 -0.98 23.49 -6.34
N PRO A 308 -0.89 24.81 -6.55
CA PRO A 308 -1.97 25.60 -7.17
C PRO A 308 -2.41 25.15 -8.57
N HIS A 309 -1.55 24.47 -9.34
CA HIS A 309 -1.93 23.90 -10.63
C HIS A 309 -2.79 22.62 -10.50
N VAL A 310 -2.66 21.91 -9.38
CA VAL A 310 -3.41 20.69 -9.07
C VAL A 310 -4.78 21.02 -8.48
N LYS A 311 -4.86 22.00 -7.57
CA LYS A 311 -6.12 22.43 -6.95
C LYS A 311 -7.12 22.89 -8.03
N ILE A 312 -8.40 22.54 -7.85
CA ILE A 312 -9.53 23.18 -8.55
C ILE A 312 -10.12 24.19 -7.55
N PRO A 313 -10.23 25.49 -7.90
CA PRO A 313 -10.83 26.49 -7.01
C PRO A 313 -12.28 26.13 -6.67
N GLU A 314 -12.67 26.27 -5.40
CA GLU A 314 -14.00 25.90 -4.90
C GLU A 314 -15.17 26.60 -5.64
N THR A 315 -14.90 27.79 -6.18
CA THR A 315 -15.83 28.58 -7.00
C THR A 315 -16.06 28.00 -8.40
N ARG A 316 -15.35 26.93 -8.79
CA ARG A 316 -15.48 26.25 -10.10
C ARG A 316 -15.88 24.79 -9.92
N ARG A 317 -16.94 24.37 -10.61
CA ARG A 317 -17.38 22.95 -10.64
C ARG A 317 -16.63 22.11 -11.68
N TRP A 318 -15.98 22.71 -12.67
CA TRP A 318 -15.15 22.06 -13.69
C TRP A 318 -14.06 23.01 -14.21
N GLY A 319 -13.09 22.49 -14.96
CA GLY A 319 -12.00 23.29 -15.52
C GLY A 319 -10.95 22.46 -16.28
N GLY A 320 -11.34 21.82 -17.37
CA GLY A 320 -10.50 20.84 -18.07
C GLY A 320 -10.43 19.52 -17.30
N GLN A 321 -9.23 18.95 -17.14
CA GLN A 321 -9.03 17.71 -16.38
C GLN A 321 -9.54 17.78 -14.93
N THR A 322 -10.10 16.66 -14.47
CA THR A 322 -10.54 16.44 -13.09
C THR A 322 -9.40 16.64 -12.09
N GLY A 323 -9.73 17.02 -10.85
CA GLY A 323 -8.72 17.20 -9.79
C GLY A 323 -7.94 15.92 -9.51
N PHE A 324 -8.59 14.75 -9.67
CA PHE A 324 -7.96 13.45 -9.55
C PHE A 324 -6.90 13.22 -10.63
N ARG A 325 -7.22 13.38 -11.92
CA ARG A 325 -6.25 13.22 -13.02
C ARG A 325 -5.03 14.11 -12.85
N ARG A 326 -5.25 15.38 -12.44
CA ARG A 326 -4.15 16.32 -12.13
C ARG A 326 -3.23 15.75 -11.04
N GLN A 327 -3.79 15.21 -9.95
CA GLN A 327 -2.97 14.55 -8.93
C GLN A 327 -2.19 13.36 -9.48
N VAL A 328 -2.79 12.50 -10.32
CA VAL A 328 -2.07 11.35 -10.93
C VAL A 328 -0.91 11.82 -11.82
N HIS A 329 -1.14 12.80 -12.71
CA HIS A 329 -0.08 13.42 -13.52
C HIS A 329 1.05 13.99 -12.65
N THR A 330 0.72 14.73 -11.58
CA THR A 330 1.69 15.31 -10.65
C THR A 330 2.47 14.24 -9.87
N VAL A 331 1.84 13.15 -9.41
CA VAL A 331 2.57 12.06 -8.74
C VAL A 331 3.57 11.41 -9.69
N ILE A 332 3.20 11.12 -10.93
CA ILE A 332 4.10 10.48 -11.89
C ILE A 332 5.28 11.42 -12.24
N LYS A 333 5.00 12.64 -12.69
CA LYS A 333 6.01 13.58 -13.23
C LYS A 333 6.79 14.37 -12.17
N GLU A 334 6.19 14.71 -11.04
CA GLU A 334 6.82 15.57 -10.01
C GLU A 334 7.26 14.82 -8.74
N ARG A 335 6.95 13.52 -8.62
CA ARG A 335 7.31 12.72 -7.43
C ARG A 335 8.06 11.44 -7.75
N LEU A 336 7.47 10.55 -8.55
CA LEU A 336 8.07 9.28 -8.89
C LEU A 336 9.30 9.48 -9.78
N GLU A 337 9.18 10.21 -10.88
CA GLU A 337 10.28 10.46 -11.82
C GLU A 337 11.50 11.15 -11.20
N PRO A 338 11.38 12.22 -10.37
CA PRO A 338 12.52 12.77 -9.63
C PRO A 338 13.16 11.78 -8.64
N SER A 339 12.35 10.95 -7.97
CA SER A 339 12.85 9.96 -7.00
C SER A 339 13.61 8.82 -7.68
N LEU A 340 13.10 8.34 -8.82
CA LEU A 340 13.81 7.38 -9.68
C LEU A 340 15.11 7.99 -10.19
N LYS A 341 15.08 9.21 -10.73
CA LYS A 341 16.26 9.89 -11.28
C LYS A 341 17.37 10.08 -10.24
N ALA A 342 17.02 10.45 -9.00
CA ALA A 342 17.97 10.55 -7.89
C ALA A 342 18.58 9.19 -7.50
N ALA A 343 17.86 8.08 -7.73
CA ALA A 343 18.32 6.71 -7.50
C ALA A 343 19.07 6.10 -8.70
N GLY A 344 19.31 6.86 -9.78
CA GLY A 344 19.92 6.35 -11.01
C GLY A 344 18.99 5.47 -11.86
N SER A 345 17.68 5.67 -11.75
CA SER A 345 16.61 4.98 -12.50
C SER A 345 15.78 5.98 -13.32
N ALA A 346 14.92 5.47 -14.19
CA ALA A 346 13.92 6.24 -14.93
C ALA A 346 12.58 5.47 -14.98
N LEU A 347 11.50 6.08 -15.50
CA LEU A 347 10.16 5.48 -15.49
C LEU A 347 10.13 4.16 -16.27
N GLU A 348 10.91 4.06 -17.35
CA GLU A 348 11.04 2.93 -18.27
C GLU A 348 11.51 1.65 -17.55
N HIS A 349 12.27 1.81 -16.47
CA HIS A 349 12.79 0.73 -15.64
C HIS A 349 11.84 0.27 -14.54
N SER A 350 10.64 0.85 -14.44
CA SER A 350 9.61 0.44 -13.46
C SER A 350 9.24 -1.04 -13.60
N LEU A 351 8.98 -1.68 -12.47
CA LEU A 351 8.68 -3.11 -12.35
C LEU A 351 7.29 -3.35 -11.75
N LYS A 352 7.01 -2.69 -10.62
CA LYS A 352 5.80 -2.92 -9.81
C LYS A 352 5.38 -1.63 -9.11
N ALA A 353 4.12 -1.27 -9.23
CA ALA A 353 3.48 -0.16 -8.53
C ALA A 353 2.31 -0.64 -7.65
N GLN A 354 1.94 0.19 -6.69
CA GLN A 354 0.64 0.13 -6.00
C GLN A 354 0.06 1.55 -5.95
N ALA A 355 -1.19 1.69 -6.36
CA ALA A 355 -1.93 2.94 -6.43
C ALA A 355 -3.11 2.91 -5.46
N TYR A 356 -3.02 3.71 -4.41
CA TYR A 356 -4.02 3.82 -3.35
C TYR A 356 -4.94 5.00 -3.67
N ILE A 357 -6.17 4.71 -4.07
CA ILE A 357 -7.11 5.64 -4.73
C ILE A 357 -8.34 5.88 -3.85
N ARG A 358 -8.71 7.14 -3.60
CA ARG A 358 -9.96 7.48 -2.89
C ARG A 358 -11.13 7.45 -3.88
N GLY A 359 -12.13 6.60 -3.58
CA GLY A 359 -13.32 6.41 -4.41
C GLY A 359 -13.04 5.58 -5.66
N VAL A 360 -13.74 4.45 -5.82
CA VAL A 360 -13.47 3.51 -6.93
C VAL A 360 -13.88 4.04 -8.30
N ASP A 361 -14.74 5.05 -8.36
CA ASP A 361 -15.10 5.77 -9.60
C ASP A 361 -13.90 6.48 -10.25
N ASN A 362 -12.82 6.72 -9.50
CA ASN A 362 -11.56 7.24 -10.02
C ASN A 362 -10.66 6.16 -10.67
N PHE A 363 -10.98 4.86 -10.59
CA PHE A 363 -10.15 3.79 -11.17
C PHE A 363 -10.03 3.88 -12.70
N PRO A 364 -11.10 4.14 -13.49
CA PRO A 364 -10.97 4.33 -14.94
C PRO A 364 -10.13 5.57 -15.28
N ASP A 365 -10.33 6.66 -14.53
CA ASP A 365 -9.61 7.93 -14.71
C ASP A 365 -8.12 7.77 -14.36
N PHE A 366 -7.79 6.91 -13.39
CA PHE A 366 -6.43 6.47 -13.10
C PHE A 366 -5.85 5.65 -14.25
N MET A 367 -6.56 4.61 -14.72
CA MET A 367 -6.03 3.70 -15.74
C MET A 367 -5.77 4.40 -17.08
N ASP A 368 -6.59 5.40 -17.45
CA ASP A 368 -6.34 6.23 -18.63
C ASP A 368 -5.08 7.11 -18.48
N VAL A 369 -4.94 7.84 -17.37
CA VAL A 369 -3.72 8.65 -17.12
C VAL A 369 -2.48 7.78 -16.96
N TRP A 370 -2.58 6.65 -16.27
CA TRP A 370 -1.50 5.66 -16.15
C TRP A 370 -1.09 5.14 -17.53
N SER A 371 -2.05 4.83 -18.41
CA SER A 371 -1.77 4.38 -19.78
C SER A 371 -1.03 5.40 -20.62
N GLN A 372 -1.23 6.71 -20.40
CA GLN A 372 -0.51 7.77 -21.12
C GLN A 372 1.00 7.78 -20.82
N TYR A 373 1.42 7.19 -19.70
CA TYR A 373 2.84 7.05 -19.32
C TYR A 373 3.36 5.61 -19.45
N PHE A 374 2.54 4.62 -19.11
CA PHE A 374 2.99 3.24 -18.90
C PHE A 374 2.56 2.23 -19.97
N ARG A 375 1.84 2.62 -21.03
CA ARG A 375 1.42 1.67 -22.09
C ARG A 375 2.60 0.91 -22.71
N GLU A 376 3.67 1.63 -23.04
CA GLU A 376 4.91 1.05 -23.61
C GLU A 376 5.97 0.72 -22.52
N ILE A 377 5.61 0.83 -21.24
CA ILE A 377 6.49 0.54 -20.10
C ILE A 377 5.86 -0.56 -19.26
N PRO A 378 6.19 -1.85 -19.51
CA PRO A 378 5.59 -2.96 -18.76
C PRO A 378 5.87 -2.83 -17.25
N CYS A 379 4.85 -2.47 -16.50
CA CYS A 379 4.92 -2.23 -15.06
C CYS A 379 3.71 -2.92 -14.44
N ALA A 380 3.94 -3.87 -13.54
CA ALA A 380 2.85 -4.51 -12.82
C ALA A 380 2.18 -3.48 -11.89
N VAL A 381 0.85 -3.43 -11.82
CA VAL A 381 0.14 -2.40 -11.03
C VAL A 381 -1.03 -3.00 -10.26
N THR A 382 -1.23 -2.54 -9.02
CA THR A 382 -2.39 -2.89 -8.19
C THR A 382 -3.11 -1.62 -7.81
N LEU A 383 -4.41 -1.54 -8.09
CA LEU A 383 -5.27 -0.46 -7.65
C LEU A 383 -5.95 -0.90 -6.35
N VAL A 384 -5.94 -0.02 -5.34
CA VAL A 384 -6.44 -0.30 -3.99
C VAL A 384 -7.33 0.85 -3.55
N PRO A 385 -8.58 0.60 -3.12
CA PRO A 385 -9.39 1.65 -2.52
C PRO A 385 -8.77 2.12 -1.20
N ALA A 386 -8.67 3.42 -1.00
CA ALA A 386 -8.13 4.05 0.19
C ALA A 386 -9.18 4.96 0.85
N LYS A 387 -9.22 4.95 2.18
CA LYS A 387 -10.15 5.77 2.97
C LYS A 387 -9.65 7.20 3.06
N ASP A 388 -8.41 7.35 3.53
CA ASP A 388 -7.79 8.66 3.74
C ASP A 388 -6.25 8.60 3.74
N TYR A 389 -5.59 9.75 3.83
CA TYR A 389 -4.14 9.92 3.70
C TYR A 389 -3.58 10.93 4.72
N ALA A 390 -2.34 11.39 4.50
CA ALA A 390 -1.75 12.51 5.23
C ALA A 390 -2.36 13.90 4.93
N SER A 391 -3.27 14.01 3.95
CA SER A 391 -3.99 15.25 3.60
C SER A 391 -5.40 14.95 3.12
N SER A 392 -6.38 15.72 3.61
CA SER A 392 -7.79 15.61 3.23
C SER A 392 -8.04 15.98 1.75
N GLU A 393 -7.24 16.88 1.16
CA GLU A 393 -7.29 17.20 -0.28
C GLU A 393 -6.73 16.06 -1.17
N GLY A 394 -5.93 15.16 -0.60
CA GLY A 394 -5.30 14.05 -1.32
C GLY A 394 -6.30 12.97 -1.75
N MET A 395 -6.17 12.46 -2.97
CA MET A 395 -7.02 11.41 -3.54
C MET A 395 -6.24 10.22 -4.12
N ILE A 396 -4.91 10.30 -4.15
CA ILE A 396 -4.01 9.28 -4.68
C ILE A 396 -2.66 9.29 -3.93
N GLU A 397 -2.18 8.09 -3.57
CA GLU A 397 -0.77 7.83 -3.21
C GLU A 397 -0.25 6.66 -4.05
N ILE A 398 0.91 6.80 -4.69
CA ILE A 398 1.53 5.73 -5.48
C ILE A 398 2.91 5.37 -4.90
N ASN A 399 3.17 4.07 -4.70
CA ASN A 399 4.53 3.55 -4.48
C ASN A 399 5.00 2.73 -5.70
N LEU A 400 6.32 2.62 -5.85
CA LEU A 400 6.93 2.08 -7.07
C LEU A 400 8.23 1.31 -6.77
N ILE A 401 8.49 0.28 -7.57
CA ILE A 401 9.75 -0.48 -7.61
C ILE A 401 10.25 -0.44 -9.05
N ALA A 402 11.55 -0.23 -9.24
CA ALA A 402 12.21 -0.13 -10.55
C ALA A 402 13.59 -0.82 -10.56
N LEU A 403 14.24 -0.87 -11.72
CA LEU A 403 15.67 -1.19 -11.86
C LEU A 403 16.52 0.07 -12.01
N LYS A 404 17.77 0.02 -11.55
CA LYS A 404 18.79 1.02 -11.87
C LYS A 404 19.12 0.98 -13.38
N GLY A 405 19.39 2.15 -13.97
CA GLY A 405 19.87 2.24 -15.35
C GLY A 405 21.20 1.50 -15.52
N GLY A 406 21.33 0.72 -16.60
CA GLY A 406 22.50 -0.14 -16.83
C GLY A 406 22.57 -1.40 -15.95
N SER A 407 21.50 -1.73 -15.21
CA SER A 407 21.38 -2.95 -14.40
C SER A 407 21.65 -4.23 -15.21
N THR A 408 22.33 -5.19 -14.57
CA THR A 408 22.58 -6.54 -15.13
C THR A 408 21.37 -7.46 -14.95
N ARG A 409 20.58 -7.24 -13.89
CA ARG A 409 19.30 -7.88 -13.63
C ARG A 409 18.28 -7.43 -14.69
N ARG A 410 17.83 -8.35 -15.55
CA ARG A 410 16.85 -8.02 -16.60
C ARG A 410 15.42 -7.91 -16.05
N LYS A 411 14.66 -7.01 -16.68
CA LYS A 411 13.20 -6.87 -16.62
C LYS A 411 12.59 -7.72 -17.73
N GLU A 412 11.74 -8.68 -17.37
CA GLU A 412 11.15 -9.66 -18.30
C GLU A 412 9.61 -9.68 -18.10
N VAL A 413 8.84 -9.66 -19.19
CA VAL A 413 7.37 -9.75 -19.11
C VAL A 413 6.96 -11.22 -19.08
N VAL A 414 6.34 -11.66 -17.99
CA VAL A 414 5.92 -13.05 -17.82
C VAL A 414 4.57 -13.25 -18.49
N ARG A 415 4.52 -14.12 -19.50
CA ARG A 415 3.26 -14.54 -20.13
C ARG A 415 2.53 -15.53 -19.22
N VAL A 416 1.52 -15.05 -18.51
CA VAL A 416 0.64 -15.87 -17.66
C VAL A 416 -0.72 -16.01 -18.35
N ASP A 417 -1.30 -17.23 -18.35
CA ASP A 417 -2.63 -17.48 -18.92
C ASP A 417 -3.74 -17.19 -17.89
N ILE A 418 -4.04 -15.89 -17.72
CA ILE A 418 -5.15 -15.38 -16.91
C ILE A 418 -6.09 -14.51 -17.77
N PRO A 419 -7.37 -14.35 -17.37
CA PRO A 419 -8.30 -13.46 -18.07
C PRO A 419 -7.82 -12.01 -18.03
N GLY A 420 -7.98 -11.26 -19.14
CA GLY A 420 -7.58 -9.86 -19.19
C GLY A 420 -8.32 -8.97 -18.18
N LEU A 421 -9.56 -9.33 -17.83
CA LEU A 421 -10.36 -8.64 -16.80
C LEU A 421 -9.97 -9.03 -15.36
N ALA A 422 -9.14 -10.05 -15.17
CA ALA A 422 -8.68 -10.49 -13.85
C ALA A 422 -7.41 -9.76 -13.37
N THR A 423 -6.87 -8.81 -14.16
CA THR A 423 -5.63 -8.10 -13.86
C THR A 423 -5.66 -6.65 -14.34
N TYR A 424 -5.02 -5.75 -13.59
CA TYR A 424 -4.83 -4.35 -14.01
C TYR A 424 -3.61 -4.14 -14.95
N GLY A 425 -2.79 -5.17 -15.21
CA GLY A 425 -1.56 -5.00 -15.98
C GLY A 425 -0.77 -6.30 -16.20
N PRO A 426 0.49 -6.19 -16.67
CA PRO A 426 1.37 -7.35 -16.90
C PRO A 426 1.82 -8.01 -15.60
N CYS A 427 2.33 -9.24 -15.70
CA CYS A 427 3.23 -9.82 -14.70
C CYS A 427 4.67 -9.54 -15.12
N VAL A 428 5.53 -9.11 -14.18
CA VAL A 428 6.90 -8.67 -14.46
C VAL A 428 7.88 -9.43 -13.57
N ARG A 429 8.92 -10.02 -14.16
CA ARG A 429 10.07 -10.60 -13.48
C ARG A 429 11.25 -9.63 -13.50
N ALA A 430 12.00 -9.59 -12.41
CA ALA A 430 13.24 -8.86 -12.28
C ALA A 430 14.29 -9.75 -11.60
N GLY A 431 14.89 -10.68 -12.34
CA GLY A 431 15.77 -11.71 -11.79
C GLY A 431 15.04 -12.70 -10.87
N ASP A 432 15.36 -12.70 -9.57
CA ASP A 432 14.81 -13.62 -8.56
C ASP A 432 13.44 -13.23 -8.00
N LEU A 433 12.94 -12.01 -8.28
CA LEU A 433 11.60 -11.57 -7.88
C LEU A 433 10.65 -11.50 -9.08
N VAL A 434 9.41 -11.95 -8.87
CA VAL A 434 8.31 -11.93 -9.84
C VAL A 434 7.11 -11.24 -9.19
N PHE A 435 6.60 -10.20 -9.86
CA PHE A 435 5.50 -9.37 -9.38
C PHE A 435 4.28 -9.59 -10.27
N ALA A 436 3.17 -10.05 -9.69
CA ALA A 436 1.88 -9.96 -10.35
C ALA A 436 1.38 -8.50 -10.33
N SER A 437 0.58 -8.13 -11.33
CA SER A 437 -0.36 -7.01 -11.16
C SER A 437 -1.47 -7.42 -10.18
N GLY A 438 -2.26 -6.45 -9.70
CA GLY A 438 -3.38 -6.70 -8.80
C GLY A 438 -4.38 -7.66 -9.43
N LEU A 439 -4.58 -8.82 -8.79
CA LEU A 439 -5.44 -9.89 -9.30
C LEU A 439 -6.84 -9.79 -8.68
N MET A 440 -7.85 -9.92 -9.55
CA MET A 440 -9.27 -9.94 -9.24
C MET A 440 -9.85 -11.32 -9.58
N ALA A 441 -10.81 -11.80 -8.80
CA ALA A 441 -11.51 -13.05 -9.08
C ALA A 441 -12.54 -12.85 -10.21
N VAL A 442 -12.10 -12.94 -11.46
CA VAL A 442 -12.93 -12.72 -12.65
C VAL A 442 -12.69 -13.82 -13.68
N GLY A 443 -13.73 -14.60 -14.00
CA GLY A 443 -13.67 -15.68 -15.00
C GLY A 443 -13.41 -15.19 -16.43
N ARG A 444 -13.13 -16.13 -17.34
CA ARG A 444 -12.94 -15.83 -18.79
C ARG A 444 -14.21 -15.31 -19.46
N ASP A 445 -15.37 -15.56 -18.85
CA ASP A 445 -16.70 -15.06 -19.22
C ASP A 445 -17.03 -13.70 -18.58
N GLY A 446 -16.15 -13.15 -17.74
CA GLY A 446 -16.38 -11.94 -16.96
C GLY A 446 -17.17 -12.14 -15.66
N SER A 447 -17.50 -13.38 -15.28
CA SER A 447 -18.21 -13.67 -14.04
C SER A 447 -17.33 -13.50 -12.80
N VAL A 448 -17.90 -13.09 -11.68
CA VAL A 448 -17.23 -13.10 -10.36
C VAL A 448 -17.74 -14.32 -9.57
N PRO A 449 -16.87 -15.27 -9.18
CA PRO A 449 -17.32 -16.52 -8.58
C PRO A 449 -17.92 -16.25 -7.20
N GLY A 450 -19.01 -16.97 -6.89
CA GLY A 450 -19.76 -16.83 -5.65
C GLY A 450 -20.61 -15.55 -5.52
N ALA A 451 -20.47 -14.54 -6.37
CA ALA A 451 -21.15 -13.25 -6.21
C ALA A 451 -22.70 -13.38 -6.16
N ALA A 452 -23.29 -14.12 -7.10
CA ALA A 452 -24.73 -14.36 -7.11
C ALA A 452 -25.20 -15.27 -5.95
N ASN A 453 -24.43 -16.33 -5.66
CA ASN A 453 -24.81 -17.32 -4.65
C ASN A 453 -24.66 -16.78 -3.21
N ALA A 454 -23.66 -15.94 -2.95
CA ALA A 454 -23.47 -15.28 -1.65
C ALA A 454 -24.56 -14.24 -1.37
N ALA A 455 -25.06 -13.56 -2.40
CA ALA A 455 -26.18 -12.62 -2.26
C ALA A 455 -27.53 -13.32 -2.00
N ALA A 456 -27.67 -14.60 -2.36
CA ALA A 456 -28.90 -15.39 -2.18
C ALA A 456 -28.86 -16.37 -0.98
N PHE A 457 -27.67 -16.87 -0.63
CA PHE A 457 -27.44 -17.90 0.39
C PHE A 457 -26.12 -17.64 1.13
N ASP A 458 -25.99 -16.49 1.77
CA ASP A 458 -24.78 -16.04 2.50
C ASP A 458 -24.25 -17.07 3.51
N GLY A 459 -25.13 -17.73 4.26
CA GLY A 459 -24.79 -18.79 5.21
C GLY A 459 -24.27 -20.10 4.62
N LEU A 460 -24.29 -20.26 3.29
CA LEU A 460 -23.79 -21.45 2.57
C LEU A 460 -22.69 -21.11 1.54
N SER A 461 -22.76 -19.93 0.91
CA SER A 461 -21.91 -19.51 -0.19
C SER A 461 -20.91 -18.44 0.25
N LEU A 462 -19.78 -18.88 0.83
CA LEU A 462 -18.68 -18.00 1.21
C LEU A 462 -17.99 -17.38 -0.03
N ALA A 463 -18.32 -16.14 -0.35
CA ALA A 463 -17.75 -15.39 -1.48
C ALA A 463 -16.21 -15.41 -1.45
N GLY A 464 -15.62 -15.11 -0.29
CA GLY A 464 -14.17 -15.15 -0.08
C GLY A 464 -13.52 -16.53 -0.32
N ARG A 465 -14.24 -17.66 -0.20
CA ARG A 465 -13.71 -18.99 -0.54
C ARG A 465 -13.71 -19.21 -2.05
N ALA A 466 -14.81 -18.86 -2.73
CA ALA A 466 -14.93 -18.99 -4.18
C ALA A 466 -13.97 -18.05 -4.93
N GLN A 467 -13.86 -16.80 -4.47
CA GLN A 467 -12.92 -15.80 -5.01
C GLN A 467 -11.49 -16.11 -4.61
N GLY A 468 -11.26 -16.52 -3.35
CA GLY A 468 -9.95 -16.98 -2.87
C GLY A 468 -9.38 -18.12 -3.71
N ALA A 469 -10.16 -19.16 -3.98
CA ALA A 469 -9.74 -20.28 -4.82
C ALA A 469 -9.29 -19.83 -6.22
N MET A 470 -10.09 -19.01 -6.91
CA MET A 470 -9.74 -18.48 -8.24
C MET A 470 -8.48 -17.61 -8.22
N LEU A 471 -8.27 -16.81 -7.17
CA LEU A 471 -7.04 -16.03 -7.00
C LEU A 471 -5.80 -16.91 -6.77
N LEU A 472 -5.96 -18.07 -6.12
CA LEU A 472 -4.88 -19.05 -5.95
C LEU A 472 -4.58 -19.81 -7.25
N ASP A 473 -5.59 -20.12 -8.08
CA ASP A 473 -5.38 -20.65 -9.42
C ASP A 473 -4.51 -19.70 -10.28
N TYR A 474 -4.75 -18.39 -10.16
CA TYR A 474 -3.95 -17.38 -10.86
C TYR A 474 -2.54 -17.21 -10.26
N ALA A 475 -2.39 -17.29 -8.93
CA ALA A 475 -1.08 -17.29 -8.29
C ALA A 475 -0.24 -18.53 -8.68
N GLU A 476 -0.87 -19.70 -8.81
CA GLU A 476 -0.23 -20.90 -9.37
C GLU A 476 0.13 -20.74 -10.84
N ALA A 477 -0.72 -20.11 -11.66
CA ALA A 477 -0.41 -19.83 -13.05
C ALA A 477 0.84 -18.94 -13.18
N VAL A 478 1.00 -17.92 -12.31
CA VAL A 478 2.22 -17.10 -12.21
C VAL A 478 3.43 -17.97 -11.84
N CYS A 479 3.32 -18.82 -10.82
CA CYS A 479 4.41 -19.72 -10.39
C CYS A 479 4.84 -20.66 -11.53
N LYS A 480 3.87 -21.31 -12.19
CA LYS A 480 4.08 -22.22 -13.31
C LYS A 480 4.76 -21.52 -14.50
N ALA A 481 4.36 -20.28 -14.81
CA ALA A 481 4.92 -19.50 -15.91
C ALA A 481 6.41 -19.12 -15.71
N VAL A 482 6.92 -19.15 -14.47
CA VAL A 482 8.34 -18.90 -14.15
C VAL A 482 9.09 -20.15 -13.67
N GLY A 483 8.46 -21.33 -13.74
CA GLY A 483 9.10 -22.63 -13.44
C GLY A 483 9.16 -23.00 -11.95
N VAL A 484 8.30 -22.44 -11.10
CA VAL A 484 8.28 -22.68 -9.65
C VAL A 484 6.91 -23.14 -9.13
N THR A 485 6.80 -23.42 -7.83
CA THR A 485 5.58 -23.94 -7.18
C THR A 485 4.93 -22.89 -6.27
N SER A 486 3.72 -23.14 -5.76
CA SER A 486 3.06 -22.25 -4.78
C SER A 486 3.85 -22.04 -3.48
N ARG A 487 4.83 -22.91 -3.15
CA ARG A 487 5.79 -22.70 -2.04
C ARG A 487 6.70 -21.50 -2.25
N ASN A 488 6.79 -21.00 -3.48
CA ASN A 488 7.56 -19.82 -3.85
C ASN A 488 6.75 -18.52 -3.75
N ILE A 489 5.47 -18.57 -3.40
CA ILE A 489 4.70 -17.37 -3.02
C ILE A 489 5.27 -16.89 -1.68
N VAL A 490 5.91 -15.71 -1.68
CA VAL A 490 6.61 -15.17 -0.49
C VAL A 490 5.82 -14.08 0.24
N ARG A 491 4.85 -13.47 -0.46
CA ARG A 491 3.93 -12.45 0.05
C ARG A 491 2.62 -12.53 -0.74
N ALA A 492 1.50 -12.58 -0.02
CA ALA A 492 0.15 -12.54 -0.56
C ALA A 492 -0.64 -11.45 0.19
N GLN A 493 -0.84 -10.28 -0.42
CA GLN A 493 -1.71 -9.27 0.18
C GLN A 493 -3.16 -9.46 -0.26
N TYR A 494 -4.09 -9.13 0.64
CA TYR A 494 -5.52 -9.11 0.37
C TYR A 494 -6.15 -7.79 0.81
N PHE A 495 -6.76 -7.10 -0.14
CA PHE A 495 -7.50 -5.86 0.05
C PHE A 495 -8.99 -6.18 -0.06
N MET A 496 -9.69 -6.23 1.09
CA MET A 496 -11.00 -6.88 1.20
C MET A 496 -12.12 -5.89 1.57
N THR A 497 -13.34 -6.07 1.08
CA THR A 497 -14.47 -5.18 1.43
C THR A 497 -15.10 -5.50 2.79
N ASP A 498 -15.11 -6.77 3.19
CA ASP A 498 -15.37 -7.22 4.56
C ASP A 498 -14.25 -8.16 5.01
N MET A 499 -13.70 -7.94 6.20
CA MET A 499 -12.68 -8.81 6.78
C MET A 499 -13.20 -10.22 7.11
N LYS A 500 -14.52 -10.42 7.22
CA LYS A 500 -15.11 -11.75 7.44
C LYS A 500 -14.84 -12.73 6.29
N ASP A 501 -14.75 -12.25 5.05
CA ASP A 501 -14.46 -13.09 3.87
C ASP A 501 -13.08 -13.76 3.94
N PHE A 502 -12.15 -13.25 4.76
CA PHE A 502 -10.82 -13.85 4.90
C PHE A 502 -10.87 -15.29 5.41
N ALA A 503 -11.87 -15.66 6.22
CA ALA A 503 -12.05 -17.05 6.64
C ALA A 503 -12.29 -17.98 5.44
N GLY A 504 -12.95 -17.50 4.38
CA GLY A 504 -13.09 -18.20 3.11
C GLY A 504 -11.78 -18.29 2.33
N VAL A 505 -11.01 -17.20 2.26
CA VAL A 505 -9.69 -17.18 1.59
C VAL A 505 -8.72 -18.16 2.26
N ALA A 506 -8.66 -18.16 3.59
CA ALA A 506 -7.84 -19.07 4.37
C ALA A 506 -8.31 -20.54 4.25
N ALA A 507 -9.62 -20.78 4.16
CA ALA A 507 -10.15 -22.11 3.84
C ALA A 507 -9.68 -22.58 2.46
N ALA A 508 -9.82 -21.74 1.42
CA ALA A 508 -9.35 -22.06 0.06
C ALA A 508 -7.84 -22.34 0.01
N TRP A 509 -7.02 -21.61 0.78
CA TRP A 509 -5.59 -21.91 0.92
C TRP A 509 -5.34 -23.29 1.56
N SER A 510 -6.06 -23.61 2.65
CA SER A 510 -5.96 -24.89 3.35
C SER A 510 -6.45 -26.08 2.50
N ASP A 511 -7.56 -25.90 1.76
CA ASP A 511 -8.06 -26.87 0.78
C ASP A 511 -7.01 -27.20 -0.29
N ARG A 512 -6.27 -26.19 -0.75
CA ARG A 512 -5.36 -26.27 -1.90
C ARG A 512 -3.94 -26.70 -1.55
N PHE A 513 -3.43 -26.32 -0.38
CA PHE A 513 -2.04 -26.53 0.04
C PHE A 513 -1.89 -27.24 1.39
N GLY A 514 -3.00 -27.65 2.02
CA GLY A 514 -3.00 -28.37 3.29
C GLY A 514 -2.33 -27.59 4.41
N LYS A 515 -1.31 -28.19 5.03
CA LYS A 515 -0.55 -27.58 6.15
C LYS A 515 0.50 -26.56 5.72
N GLN A 516 0.58 -26.15 4.45
CA GLN A 516 1.52 -25.11 4.04
C GLN A 516 1.14 -23.76 4.70
N PRO A 517 2.02 -23.12 5.48
CA PRO A 517 1.67 -21.86 6.14
C PRO A 517 1.42 -20.72 5.15
N HIS A 518 0.40 -19.91 5.40
CA HIS A 518 -0.07 -18.89 4.46
C HIS A 518 0.66 -17.54 4.67
N PRO A 519 1.41 -17.00 3.68
CA PRO A 519 2.21 -15.77 3.83
C PRO A 519 1.38 -14.50 3.58
N PHE A 520 0.30 -14.34 4.35
CA PHE A 520 -0.72 -13.33 4.06
C PHE A 520 -0.51 -11.98 4.76
N ALA A 521 -1.06 -10.93 4.16
CA ALA A 521 -1.25 -9.61 4.78
C ALA A 521 -2.60 -9.04 4.34
N ALA A 522 -3.62 -9.07 5.21
CA ALA A 522 -4.99 -8.71 4.87
C ALA A 522 -5.47 -7.45 5.62
N VAL A 523 -6.10 -6.52 4.91
CA VAL A 523 -6.75 -5.31 5.47
C VAL A 523 -8.08 -5.03 4.78
N GLN A 524 -8.99 -4.35 5.50
CA GLN A 524 -10.30 -3.99 4.97
C GLN A 524 -10.25 -2.61 4.34
N VAL A 525 -10.62 -2.52 3.06
CA VAL A 525 -10.64 -1.30 2.25
C VAL A 525 -12.07 -0.79 2.05
N PRO A 526 -12.28 0.50 1.70
CA PRO A 526 -13.59 0.97 1.27
C PRO A 526 -14.13 0.16 0.09
N GLY A 527 -15.40 -0.28 0.20
CA GLY A 527 -16.11 -0.94 -0.88
C GLY A 527 -17.02 0.02 -1.68
N PRO A 528 -17.61 -0.43 -2.80
CA PRO A 528 -17.41 -1.74 -3.43
C PRO A 528 -16.05 -1.82 -4.15
N LEU A 529 -15.61 -3.02 -4.52
CA LEU A 529 -14.52 -3.20 -5.49
C LEU A 529 -15.09 -3.34 -6.91
N PRO A 530 -14.38 -2.84 -7.94
CA PRO A 530 -14.62 -3.25 -9.32
C PRO A 530 -13.89 -4.60 -9.61
N PRO A 531 -14.49 -5.52 -10.38
CA PRO A 531 -15.87 -5.52 -10.87
C PRO A 531 -16.90 -5.86 -9.78
N SER A 532 -18.18 -5.55 -10.05
CA SER A 532 -19.27 -5.75 -9.10
C SER A 532 -19.35 -7.19 -8.56
N GLY A 533 -19.52 -7.33 -7.24
CA GLY A 533 -19.51 -8.61 -6.53
C GLY A 533 -18.13 -9.09 -6.09
N ALA A 534 -17.03 -8.42 -6.50
CA ALA A 534 -15.70 -8.71 -5.96
C ALA A 534 -15.62 -8.29 -4.48
N THR A 535 -15.18 -9.21 -3.62
CA THR A 535 -14.93 -8.95 -2.19
C THR A 535 -13.45 -8.78 -1.87
N VAL A 536 -12.56 -9.08 -2.83
CA VAL A 536 -11.10 -9.05 -2.65
C VAL A 536 -10.32 -8.73 -3.93
N VAL A 537 -9.33 -7.84 -3.81
CA VAL A 537 -8.19 -7.70 -4.74
C VAL A 537 -6.94 -8.25 -4.05
N SER A 538 -6.06 -8.92 -4.79
CA SER A 538 -4.83 -9.52 -4.23
C SER A 538 -3.53 -9.05 -4.93
N ASP A 539 -2.43 -9.04 -4.17
CA ASP A 539 -1.09 -8.66 -4.64
C ASP A 539 -0.10 -9.77 -4.26
N PHE A 540 0.32 -10.57 -5.24
CA PHE A 540 1.21 -11.71 -5.04
C PHE A 540 2.62 -11.43 -5.54
N TRP A 541 3.61 -11.77 -4.70
CA TRP A 541 5.02 -11.79 -5.07
C TRP A 541 5.54 -13.23 -5.00
N VAL A 542 6.28 -13.64 -6.03
CA VAL A 542 6.83 -14.99 -6.17
C VAL A 542 8.35 -14.92 -6.28
N TYR A 543 9.04 -15.81 -5.58
CA TYR A 543 10.50 -15.95 -5.64
C TYR A 543 10.92 -17.02 -6.66
N ALA A 544 11.68 -16.61 -7.67
CA ALA A 544 12.15 -17.46 -8.77
C ALA A 544 13.67 -17.33 -8.97
N GLY A 545 14.43 -17.49 -7.87
CA GLY A 545 15.91 -17.55 -7.85
C GLY A 545 16.45 -18.93 -7.49
#